data_AF-A0A2G9NC59-F1
#
_entry.id   AF-A0A2G9NC59-F1
#
_cell.length_a   1.000
_cell.length_b   1.000
_cell.length_c   1.000
_cell.angle_alpha   90.00
_cell.angle_beta   90.00
_cell.angle_gamma   90.00
#
_symmetry.space_group_name_H-M   'P 1'
#
loop_
_entity.id
_entity.type
_entity.pdbx_description
1 polymer ?
#
loop_
_entity_poly.entity_id
_entity_poly.type
_entity_poly.pdbx_seq_one_letter_code
_entity_poly.pdbx_strand_id
1 'polypeptide(L)' 'MDALIDCVLLECGHMVTCTKCGKRMSECPICRQYVVRAVHVFKS' A
#
# COMPACT_ATOMS: atom_id res chain seq x y z
N MET A 1 12.88 -4.91 -8.77
CA MET A 1 11.70 -4.83 -7.88
C MET A 1 12.13 -3.94 -6.72
N ASP A 2 12.49 -2.68 -7.02
CA ASP A 2 13.37 -1.86 -6.18
C ASP A 2 12.73 -0.54 -5.76
N ALA A 3 11.41 -0.42 -5.94
CA ALA A 3 10.69 0.77 -5.53
C ALA A 3 10.55 0.78 -4.01
N LEU A 4 10.83 1.94 -3.40
CA LEU A 4 10.68 2.14 -1.96
C LEU A 4 9.23 1.92 -1.53
N ILE A 5 9.05 1.31 -0.37
CA ILE A 5 7.74 1.22 0.28
C ILE A 5 7.41 2.61 0.82
N ASP A 6 6.52 3.28 0.10
CA ASP A 6 6.16 4.69 0.30
C ASP A 6 4.64 4.90 0.41
N CYS A 7 3.83 3.84 0.52
CA CYS A 7 2.39 3.97 0.68
C CYS A 7 1.80 3.07 1.75
N VAL A 8 0.68 3.53 2.30
CA VAL A 8 -0.18 2.78 3.22
C VAL A 8 -1.47 2.38 2.51
N LEU A 9 -1.92 1.14 2.73
CA LEU A 9 -3.22 0.64 2.29
C LEU A 9 -4.27 1.00 3.34
N LEU A 10 -5.25 1.84 2.99
CA LEU A 10 -6.30 2.26 3.93
C LEU A 10 -7.20 1.08 4.34
N GLU A 11 -7.91 1.26 5.45
CA GLU A 11 -8.66 0.25 6.22
C GLU A 11 -7.81 -0.81 6.94
N CYS A 12 -6.71 -1.27 6.35
CA CYS A 12 -5.84 -2.28 6.98
C CYS A 12 -4.52 -1.74 7.52
N GLY A 13 -4.07 -0.55 7.10
CA GLY A 13 -2.89 0.14 7.63
C GLY A 13 -1.53 -0.44 7.22
N HIS A 14 -1.49 -1.47 6.38
CA HIS A 14 -0.25 -2.13 6.01
C HIS A 14 0.56 -1.32 4.99
N MET A 15 1.83 -1.09 5.30
CA MET A 15 2.81 -0.46 4.42
C MET A 15 3.73 -1.53 3.81
N VAL A 16 3.36 -2.04 2.65
CA VAL A 16 4.02 -3.21 2.04
C VAL A 16 4.36 -3.00 0.55
N THR A 17 3.92 -1.88 -0.04
CA THR A 17 4.15 -1.60 -1.45
C THR A 17 4.53 -0.13 -1.68
N CYS A 18 5.13 0.16 -2.84
CA CYS A 18 5.19 1.51 -3.35
C CYS A 18 3.81 1.97 -3.88
N THR A 19 3.60 3.27 -4.00
CA THR A 19 2.34 3.90 -4.40
C THR A 19 1.85 3.40 -5.76
N LYS A 20 2.78 3.16 -6.70
CA LYS A 20 2.45 2.64 -8.04
C LYS A 20 1.91 1.21 -7.99
N CYS A 21 2.40 0.39 -7.06
CA CYS A 21 1.93 -0.98 -6.87
C CYS A 21 0.65 -0.99 -6.05
N GLY A 22 0.59 -0.25 -4.93
CA GLY A 22 -0.60 -0.19 -4.07
C GLY A 22 -1.87 0.27 -4.80
N LYS A 23 -1.76 1.20 -5.77
CA LYS A 23 -2.90 1.62 -6.61
C LYS A 23 -3.45 0.54 -7.54
N ARG A 24 -2.70 -0.54 -7.80
CA ARG A 24 -3.09 -1.66 -8.66
C ARG A 24 -3.53 -2.90 -7.87
N MET A 25 -3.44 -2.85 -6.54
CA MET A 25 -3.82 -3.95 -5.67
C MET A 25 -5.33 -3.92 -5.42
N SER A 26 -5.99 -5.07 -5.55
CA SER A 26 -7.36 -5.30 -5.06
C SER A 26 -7.38 -5.68 -3.59
N GLU A 27 -6.34 -6.38 -3.12
CA GLU A 27 -6.24 -6.94 -1.77
C GLU A 27 -4.85 -6.71 -1.18
N CYS A 28 -4.81 -6.54 0.14
CA CYS A 28 -3.56 -6.42 0.87
C CYS A 28 -2.80 -7.77 0.85
N PRO A 29 -1.51 -7.82 0.47
CA PRO A 29 -0.76 -9.08 0.43
C PRO A 29 -0.47 -9.67 1.81
N ILE A 30 -0.67 -8.89 2.89
CA ILE A 30 -0.45 -9.35 4.28
C ILE A 30 -1.73 -9.96 4.85
N CYS A 31 -2.84 -9.21 4.86
CA CYS A 31 -4.07 -9.61 5.54
C CYS A 31 -5.22 -10.00 4.60
N ARG A 32 -5.04 -9.91 3.27
CA ARG A 32 -6.06 -10.15 2.23
C ARG A 32 -7.31 -9.29 2.34
N GLN A 33 -7.26 -8.20 3.11
CA GLN A 33 -8.34 -7.23 3.18
C GLN A 33 -8.40 -6.42 1.87
N TYR A 34 -9.61 -6.09 1.44
CA TYR A 34 -9.82 -5.30 0.23
C TYR A 34 -9.18 -3.90 0.37
N VAL A 35 -8.44 -3.49 -0.66
CA VAL A 35 -7.76 -2.18 -0.70
C VAL A 35 -8.73 -1.14 -1.25
N VAL A 36 -9.25 -0.30 -0.35
CA VAL A 36 -10.12 0.83 -0.75
C VAL A 36 -9.29 1.96 -1.37
N ARG A 37 -8.11 2.23 -0.82
CA ARG A 37 -7.21 3.30 -1.31
C ARG A 37 -5.77 3.05 -0.87
N ALA A 38 -4.82 3.39 -1.72
CA ALA A 38 -3.40 3.47 -1.38
C ALA A 38 -2.96 4.94 -1.33
N VAL A 39 -2.37 5.37 -0.21
CA VAL A 39 -1.96 6.77 0.01
C VAL A 39 -0.45 6.84 0.21
N HIS A 40 0.21 7.73 -0.53
CA HIS A 40 1.64 7.99 -0.36
C HIS A 40 1.89 8.63 1.02
N VAL A 41 2.85 8.12 1.76
CA VAL A 41 3.24 8.64 3.06
C VAL A 41 4.54 9.44 2.96
N PHE A 42 4.59 10.55 3.67
CA PHE A 42 5.79 11.36 3.77
C PHE A 42 6.49 11.00 5.08
N LYS A 43 7.77 10.64 4.99
CA LYS A 43 8.61 10.45 6.18
C LYS A 43 9.30 11.80 6.45
N SER A 44 9.23 12.24 7.70
CA SER A 44 9.98 13.36 8.26
C SER A 44 11.43 12.97 8.53
#